data_AF-A0A7K4M5I5-F1
#
_entry.id   AF-A0A7K4M5I5-F1
#
_cell.length_a   1.000
_cell.length_b   1.000
_cell.length_c   1.000
_cell.angle_alpha   90.00
_cell.angle_beta   90.00
_cell.angle_gamma   90.00
#
_symmetry.space_group_name_H-M   'P 1'
#
loop_
_entity.id
_entity.type
_entity.pdbx_description
1 polymer ?
#
loop_
_entity_poly.entity_id
_entity_poly.type
_entity_poly.pdbx_seq_one_letter_code
_entity_poly.pdbx_strand_id
1 'polypeptide(L)'
;LFPSTIPACDPTISPRLYHTCMAPISLAVLLGLSLLQKRKRLYPACWSGVPGLLSPANFLEEDGERGLLAAVFGVLFSSLCVLVLDADPLPLIAASSQHHREYWKILALLYYPAFYYPLAACATTRHRAGYLAGCLLSWCHCVVHIWQKVDCPQSPKIYRYYSMLSYVPIIICLMVLSLWYPALLLRSFTGREEFPEKEVAGQSYCKKYLQALLSKQSKKDSSCKLDESCSSRARTYLRSYLYTPQEGFRIPLKLVLSLTTAVIAVYQVALLLLVAVVPTLQIVRAGMTKDVVVLLVQFGLVPSENPGGLPGDMEKELGTVKHYLWSLEVCYICSLVLCCLLTLAMLMRTLVMHRSNLQALYQGAVLDVFYKAHILRPSRQAVVCWMSFAAFQTAFACLG
;
A
#
# COMPACT_ATOMS: atom_id res chain seq x y z
N LEU A 1 0.73 -33.43 -15.68
CA LEU A 1 -0.40 -33.11 -16.57
C LEU A 1 -0.63 -31.60 -16.55
N PHE A 2 0.17 -30.85 -17.31
CA PHE A 2 -0.01 -29.43 -17.65
C PHE A 2 0.55 -29.30 -19.08
N PRO A 3 -0.19 -28.69 -20.03
CA PRO A 3 -0.83 -27.40 -19.87
C PRO A 3 -2.33 -27.43 -20.22
N SER A 4 -3.18 -27.01 -19.29
CA SER A 4 -4.48 -26.45 -19.67
C SER A 4 -4.24 -24.97 -19.97
N THR A 5 -4.17 -24.61 -21.24
CA THR A 5 -4.27 -23.20 -21.67
C THR A 5 -5.53 -22.62 -21.04
N ILE A 6 -5.37 -21.75 -20.04
CA ILE A 6 -6.51 -21.08 -19.41
C ILE A 6 -7.10 -20.16 -20.48
N PRO A 7 -8.35 -20.39 -20.94
CA PRO A 7 -8.96 -19.53 -21.94
C PRO A 7 -9.06 -18.11 -21.39
N ALA A 8 -8.91 -17.13 -22.27
CA ALA A 8 -9.19 -15.74 -21.92
C ALA A 8 -10.65 -15.65 -21.44
N CYS A 9 -10.84 -15.20 -20.21
CA CYS A 9 -12.16 -14.98 -19.63
C CYS A 9 -12.48 -13.49 -19.75
N ASP A 10 -13.55 -13.18 -20.47
CA ASP A 10 -14.07 -11.83 -20.59
C ASP A 10 -15.13 -11.60 -19.51
N PRO A 11 -14.91 -10.67 -18.55
CA PRO A 11 -15.88 -10.40 -17.50
C PRO A 11 -17.13 -9.75 -18.09
N THR A 12 -18.29 -9.99 -17.46
CA THR A 12 -19.57 -9.39 -17.87
C THR A 12 -19.50 -7.86 -17.96
N ILE A 13 -18.73 -7.24 -17.04
CA ILE A 13 -18.39 -5.82 -17.07
C ILE A 13 -16.95 -5.68 -17.58
N SER A 14 -16.80 -5.40 -18.88
CA SER A 14 -15.48 -5.18 -19.46
C SER A 14 -14.76 -3.98 -18.79
N PRO A 15 -13.44 -4.04 -18.58
CA PRO A 15 -12.67 -2.92 -18.03
C PRO A 15 -12.87 -1.63 -18.81
N ARG A 16 -13.00 -1.72 -20.14
CA ARG A 16 -13.28 -0.58 -21.01
C ARG A 16 -14.60 0.09 -20.69
N LEU A 17 -15.67 -0.68 -20.53
CA LEU A 17 -17.00 -0.16 -20.18
C LEU A 17 -16.96 0.52 -18.81
N TYR A 18 -16.32 -0.10 -17.82
CA TYR A 18 -16.14 0.46 -16.49
C TYR A 18 -15.45 1.83 -16.51
N HIS A 19 -14.30 1.95 -17.19
CA HIS A 19 -13.58 3.21 -17.27
C HIS A 19 -14.32 4.27 -18.10
N THR A 20 -15.05 3.86 -19.15
CA THR A 20 -15.86 4.77 -19.97
C THR A 20 -17.04 5.35 -19.18
N CYS A 21 -17.67 4.56 -18.30
CA CYS A 21 -18.78 5.02 -17.47
C CYS A 21 -18.31 5.78 -16.22
N MET A 22 -17.29 5.30 -15.52
CA MET A 22 -16.88 5.88 -14.24
C MET A 22 -16.06 7.16 -14.39
N ALA A 23 -15.27 7.33 -15.46
CA ALA A 23 -14.48 8.55 -15.67
C ALA A 23 -15.33 9.84 -15.79
N PRO A 24 -16.46 9.87 -16.55
CA PRO A 24 -17.31 11.05 -16.58
C PRO A 24 -18.04 11.27 -15.24
N ILE A 25 -18.42 10.19 -14.53
CA ILE A 25 -19.02 10.30 -13.19
C ILE A 25 -18.03 10.91 -12.20
N SER A 26 -16.78 10.45 -12.20
CA SER A 26 -15.72 10.96 -11.32
C SER A 26 -15.45 12.45 -11.61
N LEU A 27 -15.42 12.84 -12.89
CA LEU A 27 -15.29 14.23 -13.31
C LEU A 27 -16.50 15.08 -12.88
N ALA A 28 -17.72 14.58 -13.06
CA ALA A 28 -18.95 15.28 -12.68
C ALA A 28 -19.02 15.53 -11.16
N VAL A 29 -18.64 14.54 -10.34
CA VAL A 29 -18.56 14.71 -8.89
C VAL A 29 -17.52 15.76 -8.53
N LEU A 30 -16.33 15.72 -9.13
CA LEU A 30 -15.27 16.70 -8.87
C LEU A 30 -15.73 18.13 -9.19
N LEU A 31 -16.35 18.33 -10.36
CA LEU A 31 -16.90 19.63 -10.75
C LEU A 31 -18.03 20.07 -9.82
N GLY A 32 -18.96 19.17 -9.47
CA GLY A 32 -20.05 19.44 -8.54
C GLY A 32 -19.54 19.88 -7.16
N LEU A 33 -18.55 19.19 -6.60
CA LEU A 33 -17.91 19.57 -5.35
C LEU A 33 -17.21 20.93 -5.47
N SER A 34 -16.53 21.20 -6.59
CA SER A 34 -15.82 22.46 -6.79
C SER A 34 -16.79 23.66 -6.82
N LEU A 35 -17.96 23.48 -7.43
CA LEU A 35 -19.03 24.48 -7.46
C LEU A 35 -19.64 24.70 -6.06
N LEU A 36 -19.86 23.62 -5.31
CA LEU A 36 -20.37 23.69 -3.94
C LEU A 36 -19.43 24.49 -3.02
N GLN A 37 -18.11 24.30 -3.15
CA GLN A 37 -17.14 25.02 -2.34
C GLN A 37 -16.97 26.49 -2.78
N LYS A 38 -17.00 26.76 -4.10
CA LYS A 38 -16.97 28.13 -4.62
C LYS A 38 -18.19 28.93 -4.19
N ARG A 39 -19.39 28.34 -4.17
CA ARG A 39 -20.62 28.97 -3.65
C ARG A 39 -20.53 29.35 -2.17
N LYS A 40 -19.74 28.64 -1.37
CA LYS A 40 -19.52 28.98 0.06
C LYS A 40 -18.61 30.20 0.27
N ARG A 41 -17.77 30.57 -0.71
CA ARG A 41 -16.81 31.70 -0.65
C ARG A 41 -17.15 32.88 -1.55
N LEU A 42 -18.26 32.83 -2.31
CA LEU A 42 -18.69 33.87 -3.23
C LEU A 42 -19.30 35.08 -2.48
N TYR A 43 -18.41 35.96 -2.00
CA TYR A 43 -18.54 37.42 -2.18
C TYR A 43 -17.57 37.82 -3.34
N PRO A 44 -17.72 38.98 -4.00
CA PRO A 44 -17.61 39.16 -5.44
C PRO A 44 -16.16 39.33 -5.96
N ALA A 45 -15.41 38.23 -6.05
CA ALA A 45 -14.17 38.18 -6.83
C ALA A 45 -14.16 36.92 -7.71
N CYS A 46 -15.17 36.82 -8.58
CA CYS A 46 -15.46 35.60 -9.34
C CYS A 46 -14.49 35.36 -10.53
N TRP A 47 -13.56 36.27 -10.84
CA TRP A 47 -12.81 36.22 -12.10
C TRP A 47 -11.29 36.45 -12.01
N SER A 48 -10.68 36.52 -10.81
CA SER A 48 -9.23 36.75 -10.66
C SER A 48 -8.45 35.60 -9.99
N GLY A 49 -9.08 34.45 -9.74
CA GLY A 49 -8.41 33.27 -9.18
C GLY A 49 -8.22 32.16 -10.20
N VAL A 50 -7.04 31.54 -10.20
CA VAL A 50 -6.80 30.21 -10.80
C VAL A 50 -7.99 29.31 -10.46
N PRO A 51 -8.55 28.52 -11.41
CA PRO A 51 -9.65 27.60 -11.10
C PRO A 51 -9.20 26.64 -10.00
N GLY A 52 -9.53 26.97 -8.74
CA GLY A 52 -9.07 26.23 -7.59
C GLY A 52 -9.80 24.89 -7.55
N LEU A 53 -9.13 23.84 -8.03
CA LEU A 53 -9.52 22.47 -7.76
C LEU A 53 -9.46 22.25 -6.24
N LEU A 54 -10.42 21.52 -5.68
CA LEU A 54 -10.44 21.21 -4.25
C LEU A 54 -9.15 20.50 -3.87
N SER A 55 -8.35 21.02 -2.94
CA SER A 55 -7.22 20.24 -2.42
C SER A 55 -7.73 18.92 -1.83
N PRO A 56 -7.21 17.76 -2.27
CA PRO A 56 -7.77 16.45 -1.92
C PRO A 56 -7.46 16.07 -0.47
N ALA A 57 -6.51 16.76 0.17
CA ALA A 57 -6.19 16.61 1.58
C ALA A 57 -5.40 17.84 2.07
N ASN A 58 -5.62 18.21 3.33
CA ASN A 58 -4.67 19.07 4.03
C ASN A 58 -3.63 18.19 4.72
N PHE A 59 -2.51 17.90 4.04
CA PHE A 59 -1.45 17.03 4.55
C PHE A 59 -0.73 17.57 5.80
N LEU A 60 -0.94 18.85 6.10
CA LEU A 60 -0.40 19.54 7.28
C LEU A 60 -1.38 19.52 8.46
N GLU A 61 -2.66 19.22 8.22
CA GLU A 61 -3.65 19.15 9.30
C GLU A 61 -3.59 17.77 9.95
N GLU A 62 -3.29 17.76 11.25
CA GLU A 62 -3.19 16.52 12.00
C GLU A 62 -4.58 15.92 12.31
N ASP A 63 -5.67 16.68 12.22
CA ASP A 63 -7.01 16.24 12.64
C ASP A 63 -7.90 15.66 11.52
N GLY A 64 -7.36 15.44 10.32
CA GLY A 64 -8.13 14.83 9.22
C GLY A 64 -8.45 13.33 9.41
N GLU A 65 -9.46 12.82 8.70
CA GLU A 65 -9.81 11.39 8.63
C GLU A 65 -8.70 10.59 7.90
N ARG A 66 -7.66 10.21 8.63
CA ARG A 66 -6.40 9.66 8.10
C ARG A 66 -6.56 8.29 7.44
N GLY A 67 -7.41 7.45 8.02
CA GLY A 67 -7.67 6.09 7.52
C GLY A 67 -8.25 6.09 6.11
N LEU A 68 -9.12 7.06 5.82
CA LEU A 68 -9.72 7.24 4.50
C LEU A 68 -8.68 7.63 3.46
N LEU A 69 -7.83 8.61 3.76
CA LEU A 69 -6.76 9.02 2.84
C LEU A 69 -5.74 7.90 2.64
N ALA A 70 -5.38 7.17 3.70
CA ALA A 70 -4.54 5.98 3.59
C ALA A 70 -5.13 4.92 2.67
N ALA A 71 -6.43 4.64 2.77
CA ALA A 71 -7.10 3.69 1.88
C ALA A 71 -7.12 4.16 0.43
N VAL A 72 -7.39 5.45 0.15
CA VAL A 72 -7.36 5.99 -1.23
C VAL A 72 -5.95 5.89 -1.83
N PHE A 73 -4.90 6.26 -1.08
CA PHE A 73 -3.52 6.11 -1.53
C PHE A 73 -3.12 4.64 -1.70
N GLY A 74 -3.66 3.74 -0.88
CA GLY A 74 -3.49 2.30 -1.04
C GLY A 74 -4.10 1.76 -2.33
N VAL A 75 -5.30 2.21 -2.70
CA VAL A 75 -5.93 1.89 -4.00
C VAL A 75 -5.06 2.41 -5.15
N LEU A 76 -4.62 3.67 -5.08
CA LEU A 76 -3.79 4.29 -6.11
C LEU A 76 -2.49 3.52 -6.33
N PHE A 77 -1.75 3.24 -5.26
CA PHE A 77 -0.48 2.52 -5.35
C PHE A 77 -0.67 1.09 -5.87
N SER A 78 -1.68 0.38 -5.36
CA SER A 78 -1.97 -0.98 -5.84
C SER A 78 -2.37 -1.01 -7.32
N SER A 79 -3.16 -0.03 -7.76
CA SER A 79 -3.53 0.10 -9.18
C SER A 79 -2.31 0.36 -10.06
N LEU A 80 -1.33 1.12 -9.57
CA LEU A 80 -0.07 1.38 -10.25
C LEU A 80 0.82 0.11 -10.33
N CYS A 81 0.88 -0.70 -9.27
CA CYS A 81 1.59 -1.99 -9.31
C CYS A 81 1.02 -2.93 -10.38
N VAL A 82 -0.30 -3.04 -10.47
CA VAL A 82 -0.97 -3.85 -11.49
C VAL A 82 -0.70 -3.28 -12.88
N LEU A 83 -0.81 -1.96 -13.04
CA LEU A 83 -0.61 -1.25 -14.31
C LEU A 83 0.80 -1.44 -14.89
N VAL A 84 1.84 -1.43 -14.04
CA VAL A 84 3.23 -1.62 -14.49
C VAL A 84 3.41 -2.98 -15.17
N LEU A 85 2.78 -4.00 -14.60
CA LEU A 85 2.87 -5.40 -15.03
C LEU A 85 1.89 -5.77 -16.14
N ASP A 86 0.83 -4.97 -16.35
CA ASP A 86 -0.13 -5.22 -17.41
C ASP A 86 0.39 -4.82 -18.80
N ALA A 87 -0.07 -5.56 -19.82
CA ALA A 87 0.26 -5.33 -21.22
C ALA A 87 -0.52 -4.13 -21.79
N ASP A 88 -1.76 -3.93 -21.32
CA ASP A 88 -2.69 -2.90 -21.79
C ASP A 88 -2.94 -1.85 -20.70
N PRO A 89 -2.15 -0.77 -20.65
CA PRO A 89 -2.17 0.17 -19.54
C PRO A 89 -3.36 1.13 -19.54
N LEU A 90 -4.01 1.34 -20.69
CA LEU A 90 -5.20 2.20 -20.80
C LEU A 90 -6.33 1.42 -21.50
N PRO A 91 -7.34 0.93 -20.76
CA PRO A 91 -8.43 0.13 -21.34
C PRO A 91 -9.38 0.93 -22.24
N LEU A 92 -9.20 2.26 -22.33
CA LEU A 92 -10.03 3.16 -23.15
C LEU A 92 -9.66 3.13 -24.63
N ILE A 93 -8.41 2.78 -24.97
CA ILE A 93 -7.86 2.91 -26.33
C ILE A 93 -7.50 1.52 -26.84
N ALA A 94 -8.42 0.94 -27.61
CA ALA A 94 -8.37 -0.44 -28.07
C ALA A 94 -7.34 -0.73 -29.19
N ALA A 95 -6.55 0.26 -29.60
CA ALA A 95 -5.61 0.11 -30.71
C ALA A 95 -4.46 1.10 -30.56
N SER A 96 -3.42 0.74 -29.81
CA SER A 96 -2.15 1.47 -29.88
C SER A 96 -1.09 0.58 -30.51
N SER A 97 -0.46 1.07 -31.57
CA SER A 97 0.75 0.46 -32.13
C SER A 97 1.81 0.28 -31.04
N GLN A 98 2.57 -0.81 -31.12
CA GLN A 98 3.58 -1.22 -30.13
C GLN A 98 4.58 -0.08 -29.78
N HIS A 99 4.81 0.84 -30.72
CA HIS A 99 5.64 2.05 -30.58
C HIS A 99 5.15 3.08 -29.54
N HIS A 100 3.84 3.17 -29.27
CA HIS A 100 3.29 4.20 -28.36
C HIS A 100 2.98 3.66 -26.96
N ARG A 101 3.17 2.37 -26.71
CA ARG A 101 2.78 1.69 -25.46
C ARG A 101 3.40 2.33 -24.22
N GLU A 102 4.66 2.73 -24.30
CA GLU A 102 5.39 3.35 -23.18
C GLU A 102 4.84 4.74 -22.84
N TYR A 103 4.49 5.54 -23.84
CA TYR A 103 3.83 6.84 -23.65
C TYR A 103 2.45 6.68 -22.99
N TRP A 104 1.70 5.64 -23.35
CA TRP A 104 0.42 5.34 -22.68
C TRP A 104 0.58 4.97 -21.22
N LYS A 105 1.68 4.29 -20.83
CA LYS A 105 1.98 4.05 -19.41
C LYS A 105 2.20 5.37 -18.68
N ILE A 106 2.95 6.32 -19.27
CA ILE A 106 3.16 7.66 -18.68
C ILE A 106 1.83 8.41 -18.51
N LEU A 107 0.93 8.34 -19.49
CA LEU A 107 -0.39 8.95 -19.35
C LEU A 107 -1.25 8.26 -18.28
N ALA A 108 -1.15 6.94 -18.16
CA ALA A 108 -1.84 6.16 -17.14
C ALA A 108 -1.44 6.60 -15.72
N LEU A 109 -0.15 6.91 -15.49
CA LEU A 109 0.35 7.47 -14.23
C LEU A 109 -0.38 8.76 -13.81
N LEU A 110 -0.87 9.56 -14.77
CA LEU A 110 -1.66 10.76 -14.50
C LEU A 110 -3.16 10.49 -14.40
N TYR A 111 -3.67 9.53 -15.17
CA TYR A 111 -5.08 9.16 -15.24
C TYR A 111 -5.61 8.57 -13.92
N TYR A 112 -4.92 7.59 -13.32
CA TYR A 112 -5.40 6.91 -12.12
C TYR A 112 -5.53 7.85 -10.90
N PRO A 113 -4.56 8.74 -10.61
CA PRO A 113 -4.73 9.80 -9.62
C PRO A 113 -5.95 10.66 -9.88
N ALA A 114 -6.19 11.09 -11.13
CA ALA A 114 -7.35 11.91 -11.49
C ALA A 114 -8.68 11.13 -11.34
N PHE A 115 -8.67 9.84 -11.66
CA PHE A 115 -9.83 8.96 -11.59
C PHE A 115 -10.30 8.73 -10.14
N TYR A 116 -9.37 8.46 -9.21
CA TYR A 116 -9.70 8.24 -7.79
C TYR A 116 -9.68 9.52 -6.94
N TYR A 117 -9.24 10.65 -7.51
CA TYR A 117 -9.24 11.96 -6.84
C TYR A 117 -10.56 12.32 -6.14
N PRO A 118 -11.74 12.08 -6.75
CA PRO A 118 -13.00 12.49 -6.13
C PRO A 118 -13.28 11.75 -4.83
N LEU A 119 -12.76 10.53 -4.63
CA LEU A 119 -12.86 9.85 -3.34
C LEU A 119 -12.20 10.70 -2.26
N ALA A 120 -10.93 11.07 -2.42
CA ALA A 120 -10.25 11.94 -1.45
C ALA A 120 -10.96 13.29 -1.27
N ALA A 121 -11.38 13.93 -2.37
CA ALA A 121 -12.05 15.23 -2.33
C ALA A 121 -13.42 15.19 -1.60
N CYS A 122 -14.16 14.08 -1.67
CA CYS A 122 -15.42 13.92 -0.94
C CYS A 122 -15.23 14.08 0.58
N ALA A 123 -14.13 13.56 1.12
CA ALA A 123 -13.83 13.66 2.55
C ALA A 123 -13.46 15.08 3.00
N THR A 124 -12.82 15.89 2.15
CA THR A 124 -12.38 17.24 2.54
C THR A 124 -13.50 18.26 2.54
N THR A 125 -14.57 18.03 1.80
CA THR A 125 -15.69 18.98 1.66
C THR A 125 -16.51 19.14 2.95
N ARG A 126 -16.41 18.17 3.89
CA ARG A 126 -17.16 18.12 5.16
C ARG A 126 -18.65 18.48 5.01
N HIS A 127 -19.25 18.05 3.89
CA HIS A 127 -20.66 18.30 3.57
C HIS A 127 -21.38 16.97 3.34
N ARG A 128 -22.68 16.90 3.68
CA ARG A 128 -23.51 15.69 3.54
C ARG A 128 -23.52 15.16 2.11
N ALA A 129 -23.64 16.05 1.14
CA ALA A 129 -23.59 15.68 -0.29
C ALA A 129 -22.22 15.08 -0.68
N GLY A 130 -21.12 15.55 -0.08
CA GLY A 130 -19.79 14.98 -0.31
C GLY A 130 -19.67 13.57 0.26
N TYR A 131 -20.15 13.32 1.47
CA TYR A 131 -20.16 11.98 2.05
C TYR A 131 -21.08 11.02 1.27
N LEU A 132 -22.25 11.48 0.82
CA LEU A 132 -23.15 10.69 -0.02
C LEU A 132 -22.50 10.31 -1.36
N ALA A 133 -21.89 11.28 -2.04
CA ALA A 133 -21.15 11.03 -3.28
C ALA A 133 -19.97 10.06 -3.07
N GLY A 134 -19.25 10.21 -1.95
CA GLY A 134 -18.19 9.29 -1.55
C GLY A 134 -18.69 7.87 -1.29
N CYS A 135 -19.84 7.69 -0.64
CA CYS A 135 -20.49 6.39 -0.46
C CYS A 135 -20.77 5.73 -1.81
N LEU A 136 -21.51 6.43 -2.69
CA LEU A 136 -21.89 5.91 -4.01
C LEU A 136 -20.67 5.55 -4.85
N LEU A 137 -19.66 6.42 -4.92
CA LEU A 137 -18.43 6.15 -5.66
C LEU A 137 -17.69 4.93 -5.08
N SER A 138 -17.50 4.86 -3.76
CA SER A 138 -16.80 3.75 -3.12
C SER A 138 -17.51 2.41 -3.35
N TRP A 139 -18.85 2.39 -3.28
CA TRP A 139 -19.66 1.21 -3.55
C TRP A 139 -19.58 0.78 -5.00
N CYS A 140 -19.72 1.71 -5.95
CA CYS A 140 -19.58 1.41 -7.38
C CYS A 140 -18.22 0.79 -7.70
N HIS A 141 -17.12 1.41 -7.25
CA HIS A 141 -15.77 0.85 -7.45
C HIS A 141 -15.62 -0.53 -6.81
N CYS A 142 -16.08 -0.69 -5.56
CA CYS A 142 -15.96 -1.94 -4.83
C CYS A 142 -16.74 -3.08 -5.49
N VAL A 143 -18.01 -2.85 -5.81
CA VAL A 143 -18.90 -3.85 -6.43
C VAL A 143 -18.34 -4.28 -7.78
N VAL A 144 -17.93 -3.33 -8.64
CA VAL A 144 -17.39 -3.67 -9.97
C VAL A 144 -16.10 -4.49 -9.83
N HIS A 145 -15.18 -4.10 -8.95
CA HIS A 145 -13.93 -4.86 -8.76
C HIS A 145 -14.16 -6.26 -8.20
N ILE A 146 -15.11 -6.44 -7.27
CA ILE A 146 -15.48 -7.77 -6.77
C ILE A 146 -16.11 -8.59 -7.90
N TRP A 147 -17.08 -8.03 -8.61
CA TRP A 147 -17.82 -8.71 -9.67
C TRP A 147 -16.90 -9.20 -10.79
N GLN A 148 -15.99 -8.35 -11.28
CA GLN A 148 -15.01 -8.72 -12.31
C GLN A 148 -14.12 -9.91 -11.91
N LYS A 149 -13.84 -10.07 -10.61
CA LYS A 149 -12.98 -11.16 -10.10
C LYS A 149 -13.77 -12.42 -9.75
N VAL A 150 -15.04 -12.30 -9.43
CA VAL A 150 -15.95 -13.45 -9.27
C VAL A 150 -16.23 -14.10 -10.63
N ASP A 151 -16.47 -13.30 -11.67
CA ASP A 151 -16.70 -13.80 -13.04
C ASP A 151 -15.46 -14.50 -13.61
N CYS A 152 -14.29 -13.89 -13.43
CA CYS A 152 -13.04 -14.37 -14.00
C CYS A 152 -11.95 -14.55 -12.92
N PRO A 153 -12.03 -15.63 -12.12
CA PRO A 153 -11.06 -15.87 -11.04
C PRO A 153 -9.68 -16.30 -11.57
N GLN A 154 -9.65 -16.89 -12.76
CA GLN A 154 -8.43 -17.42 -13.38
C GLN A 154 -8.00 -16.55 -14.54
N SER A 155 -6.71 -16.22 -14.59
CA SER A 155 -6.14 -15.43 -15.68
C SER A 155 -4.88 -16.11 -16.22
N PRO A 156 -4.63 -16.03 -17.53
CA PRO A 156 -3.39 -16.55 -18.13
C PRO A 156 -2.16 -15.68 -17.79
N LYS A 157 -2.33 -14.53 -17.12
CA LYS A 157 -1.23 -13.61 -16.78
C LYS A 157 -0.37 -14.18 -15.64
N ILE A 158 0.87 -14.58 -15.97
CA ILE A 158 1.95 -15.06 -15.09
C ILE A 158 1.61 -16.36 -14.34
N TYR A 159 0.48 -16.41 -13.64
CA TYR A 159 -0.01 -17.58 -12.91
C TYR A 159 -1.52 -17.54 -12.74
N ARG A 160 -2.12 -18.73 -12.60
CA ARG A 160 -3.57 -18.96 -12.59
C ARG A 160 -4.36 -17.97 -11.72
N TYR A 161 -3.90 -17.70 -10.49
CA TYR A 161 -4.58 -16.83 -9.53
C TYR A 161 -3.91 -15.47 -9.27
N TYR A 162 -2.86 -15.13 -10.03
CA TYR A 162 -2.11 -13.90 -9.82
C TYR A 162 -2.98 -12.65 -9.89
N SER A 163 -3.85 -12.59 -10.90
CA SER A 163 -4.78 -11.46 -11.13
C SER A 163 -5.81 -11.27 -10.01
N MET A 164 -6.14 -12.32 -9.25
CA MET A 164 -7.01 -12.20 -8.09
C MET A 164 -6.23 -11.67 -6.89
N LEU A 165 -5.09 -12.31 -6.60
CA LEU A 165 -4.22 -11.98 -5.46
C LEU A 165 -3.70 -10.53 -5.52
N SER A 166 -3.29 -10.05 -6.70
CA SER A 166 -2.78 -8.68 -6.84
C SER A 166 -3.84 -7.60 -6.62
N TYR A 167 -5.13 -7.92 -6.81
CA TYR A 167 -6.25 -7.03 -6.56
C TYR A 167 -6.78 -7.07 -5.12
N VAL A 168 -6.33 -8.01 -4.28
CA VAL A 168 -6.76 -8.12 -2.87
C VAL A 168 -6.55 -6.81 -2.10
N PRO A 169 -5.38 -6.12 -2.17
CA PRO A 169 -5.19 -4.84 -1.49
C PRO A 169 -6.17 -3.76 -1.97
N ILE A 170 -6.49 -3.73 -3.28
CA ILE A 170 -7.45 -2.78 -3.86
C ILE A 170 -8.84 -3.01 -3.26
N ILE A 171 -9.31 -4.26 -3.26
CA ILE A 171 -10.64 -4.62 -2.76
C ILE A 171 -10.72 -4.32 -1.25
N ILE A 172 -9.70 -4.68 -0.46
CA ILE A 172 -9.67 -4.39 0.98
C ILE A 172 -9.75 -2.88 1.23
N CYS A 173 -8.93 -2.07 0.55
CA CYS A 173 -8.98 -0.62 0.71
C CYS A 173 -10.34 -0.02 0.30
N LEU A 174 -10.96 -0.53 -0.77
CA LEU A 174 -12.30 -0.10 -1.19
C LEU A 174 -13.39 -0.53 -0.20
N MET A 175 -13.27 -1.71 0.41
CA MET A 175 -14.16 -2.19 1.47
C MET A 175 -14.04 -1.33 2.73
N VAL A 176 -12.83 -0.90 3.09
CA VAL A 176 -12.65 0.05 4.19
C VAL A 176 -13.35 1.37 3.87
N LEU A 177 -13.17 1.89 2.65
CA LEU A 177 -13.84 3.13 2.20
C LEU A 177 -15.37 2.98 2.18
N SER A 178 -15.88 1.85 1.70
CA SER A 178 -17.33 1.58 1.60
C SER A 178 -18.03 1.52 2.95
N LEU A 179 -17.31 1.19 4.03
CA LEU A 179 -17.79 1.23 5.40
C LEU A 179 -17.57 2.59 6.07
N TRP A 180 -16.46 3.27 5.77
CA TRP A 180 -16.11 4.54 6.42
C TRP A 180 -16.99 5.71 5.96
N TYR A 181 -17.28 5.83 4.65
CA TYR A 181 -18.12 6.93 4.15
C TYR A 181 -19.54 6.89 4.74
N PRO A 182 -20.24 5.75 4.79
CA PRO A 182 -21.53 5.66 5.45
C PRO A 182 -21.45 5.97 6.94
N ALA A 183 -20.41 5.53 7.65
CA ALA A 183 -20.23 5.85 9.06
C ALA A 183 -20.08 7.37 9.28
N LEU A 184 -19.30 8.06 8.44
CA LEU A 184 -19.17 9.52 8.47
C LEU A 184 -20.49 10.23 8.12
N LEU A 185 -21.24 9.68 7.17
CA LEU A 185 -22.56 10.21 6.79
C LEU A 185 -23.56 10.06 7.95
N LEU A 186 -23.65 8.89 8.58
CA LEU A 186 -24.48 8.64 9.77
C LEU A 186 -24.11 9.58 10.91
N ARG A 187 -22.82 9.73 11.20
CA ARG A 187 -22.33 10.67 12.22
C ARG A 187 -22.72 12.11 11.90
N SER A 188 -22.79 12.49 10.63
CA SER A 188 -23.24 13.83 10.20
C SER A 188 -24.75 14.07 10.36
N PHE A 189 -25.55 12.99 10.49
CA PHE A 189 -26.95 13.07 10.85
C PHE A 189 -27.13 13.13 12.37
N THR A 190 -26.44 12.26 13.12
CA THR A 190 -26.53 12.21 14.59
C THR A 190 -25.89 13.43 15.26
N GLY A 191 -24.76 13.93 14.76
CA GLY A 191 -24.04 15.07 15.33
C GLY A 191 -24.71 16.44 15.13
N ARG A 192 -25.95 16.51 14.63
CA ARG A 192 -26.71 17.76 14.55
C ARG A 192 -27.35 18.16 15.88
N GLU A 193 -27.42 17.25 16.86
CA GLU A 193 -27.96 17.53 18.20
C GLU A 193 -26.91 18.11 19.18
N GLU A 194 -25.62 18.02 18.88
CA GLU A 194 -24.55 18.62 19.68
C GLU A 194 -23.87 19.76 18.91
N PHE A 195 -24.53 20.91 18.80
CA PHE A 195 -23.78 22.15 18.64
C PHE A 195 -23.30 22.59 20.03
N PRO A 196 -21.98 22.62 20.23
CA PRO A 196 -21.39 23.87 20.65
C PRO A 196 -20.51 24.42 19.53
N GLU A 197 -20.40 25.73 19.58
CA GLU A 197 -19.58 26.63 18.79
C GLU A 197 -18.29 26.02 18.23
N LYS A 198 -17.88 26.53 17.07
CA LYS A 198 -16.60 26.26 16.38
C LYS A 198 -15.39 26.21 17.34
N GLU A 199 -15.21 25.12 18.08
CA GLU A 199 -13.92 24.75 18.63
C GLU A 199 -13.03 24.47 17.42
N VAL A 200 -11.93 25.19 17.32
CA VAL A 200 -10.95 25.00 16.27
C VAL A 200 -10.53 23.53 16.30
N ALA A 201 -10.81 22.79 15.22
CA ALA A 201 -10.47 21.38 15.10
C ALA A 201 -9.00 21.18 15.51
N GLY A 202 -8.76 20.41 16.57
CA GLY A 202 -7.43 20.17 17.15
C GLY A 202 -7.19 20.71 18.56
N GLN A 203 -8.03 21.63 19.05
CA GLN A 203 -7.85 22.22 20.38
C GLN A 203 -7.95 21.19 21.52
N SER A 204 -8.85 20.21 21.40
CA SER A 204 -8.98 19.12 22.38
C SER A 204 -7.78 18.17 22.40
N TYR A 205 -7.16 17.94 21.23
CA TYR A 205 -5.96 17.10 21.11
C TYR A 205 -4.72 17.81 21.65
N CYS A 206 -4.48 19.06 21.25
CA CYS A 206 -3.37 19.87 21.75
C CYS A 206 -3.45 20.03 23.28
N LYS A 207 -4.66 20.23 23.83
CA LYS A 207 -4.90 20.27 25.27
C LYS A 207 -4.51 18.95 25.96
N LYS A 208 -4.95 17.81 25.41
CA LYS A 208 -4.58 16.47 25.94
C LYS A 208 -3.08 16.21 25.85
N TYR A 209 -2.42 16.62 24.76
CA TYR A 209 -0.98 16.49 24.61
C TYR A 209 -0.21 17.29 25.66
N LEU A 210 -0.56 18.56 25.83
CA LEU A 210 0.03 19.44 26.84
C LEU A 210 -0.21 18.90 28.25
N GLN A 211 -1.42 18.42 28.54
CA GLN A 211 -1.74 17.79 29.82
C GLN A 211 -0.90 16.53 30.07
N ALA A 212 -0.69 15.69 29.04
CA ALA A 212 0.16 14.51 29.13
C ALA A 212 1.65 14.88 29.34
N LEU A 213 2.14 15.93 28.69
CA LEU A 213 3.50 16.44 28.88
C LEU A 213 3.71 16.97 30.32
N LEU A 214 2.80 17.83 30.79
CA LEU A 214 2.87 18.41 32.14
C LEU A 214 2.73 17.35 33.24
N SER A 215 1.82 16.39 33.07
CA SER A 215 1.62 15.29 34.05
C SER A 215 2.73 14.24 34.03
N LYS A 216 3.48 14.10 32.92
CA LYS A 216 4.67 13.22 32.89
C LYS A 216 5.82 13.79 33.71
N GLN A 217 5.94 15.11 33.77
CA GLN A 217 6.94 15.79 34.60
C GLN A 217 6.68 15.56 36.10
N SER A 218 5.42 15.36 36.51
CA SER A 218 5.06 15.06 37.91
C SER A 218 5.18 13.57 38.29
N LYS A 219 5.39 12.66 37.34
CA LYS A 219 5.43 11.19 37.56
C LYS A 219 6.82 10.56 37.45
N LYS A 220 7.87 11.35 37.25
CA LYS A 220 9.25 10.84 37.03
C LYS A 220 9.87 10.17 38.27
N ASP A 221 9.17 10.15 39.41
CA ASP A 221 9.66 9.64 40.70
C ASP A 221 9.26 8.18 41.03
N SER A 222 8.63 7.42 40.13
CA SER A 222 8.26 6.03 40.44
C SER A 222 9.36 5.03 40.05
N SER A 223 9.96 4.42 41.08
CA SER A 223 10.90 3.29 41.06
C SER A 223 10.51 2.15 40.10
N CYS A 224 11.41 1.82 39.17
CA CYS A 224 11.31 0.64 38.30
C CYS A 224 11.88 -0.60 39.01
N LYS A 225 11.01 -1.54 39.38
CA LYS A 225 11.44 -2.90 39.76
C LYS A 225 11.82 -3.67 38.49
N LEU A 226 13.08 -4.08 38.43
CA LEU A 226 13.67 -4.94 37.39
C LEU A 226 13.51 -6.40 37.80
N ASP A 227 12.61 -7.12 37.12
CA ASP A 227 12.70 -8.58 37.07
C ASP A 227 13.57 -8.96 35.86
N GLU A 228 14.79 -9.41 36.13
CA GLU A 228 15.78 -9.87 35.15
C GLU A 228 15.50 -11.32 34.73
N SER A 229 14.65 -11.51 33.73
CA SER A 229 14.47 -12.79 33.05
C SER A 229 14.74 -12.62 31.56
N CYS A 230 15.30 -13.65 30.90
CA CYS A 230 15.47 -13.64 29.44
C CYS A 230 14.14 -13.35 28.72
N SER A 231 13.03 -13.83 29.28
CA SER A 231 11.67 -13.53 28.80
C SER A 231 11.27 -12.06 29.00
N SER A 232 11.65 -11.42 30.12
CA SER A 232 11.38 -9.99 30.33
C SER A 232 12.24 -9.12 29.41
N ARG A 233 13.48 -9.53 29.09
CA ARG A 233 14.36 -8.86 28.12
C ARG A 233 13.84 -8.99 26.69
N ALA A 234 13.45 -10.19 26.27
CA ALA A 234 12.82 -10.43 24.96
C ALA A 234 11.49 -9.69 24.82
N ARG A 235 10.66 -9.67 25.87
CA ARG A 235 9.39 -8.91 25.90
C ARG A 235 9.63 -7.41 25.85
N THR A 236 10.68 -6.90 26.50
CA THR A 236 11.04 -5.47 26.43
C THR A 236 11.54 -5.09 25.05
N TYR A 237 12.30 -5.98 24.39
CA TYR A 237 12.73 -5.81 23.01
C TYR A 237 11.55 -5.88 22.02
N LEU A 238 10.62 -6.81 22.19
CA LEU A 238 9.39 -6.85 21.38
C LEU A 238 8.52 -5.61 21.61
N ARG A 239 8.44 -5.11 22.85
CA ARG A 239 7.71 -3.88 23.18
C ARG A 239 8.36 -2.63 22.63
N SER A 240 9.69 -2.57 22.51
CA SER A 240 10.37 -1.45 21.84
C SER A 240 10.10 -1.46 20.34
N TYR A 241 9.78 -2.64 19.80
CA TYR A 241 9.43 -2.85 18.41
C TYR A 241 7.97 -2.57 18.08
N LEU A 242 7.08 -2.91 19.01
CA LEU A 242 5.65 -2.70 18.87
C LEU A 242 5.31 -1.22 19.11
N TYR A 243 4.79 -0.56 18.08
CA TYR A 243 4.33 0.81 18.22
C TYR A 243 3.16 0.87 19.21
N THR A 244 3.42 1.38 20.40
CA THR A 244 2.39 1.66 21.41
C THR A 244 1.92 3.10 21.22
N PRO A 245 0.67 3.35 20.81
CA PRO A 245 0.16 4.71 20.66
C PRO A 245 0.20 5.43 22.01
N GLN A 246 0.72 6.64 22.04
CA GLN A 246 0.72 7.46 23.25
C GLN A 246 -0.44 8.44 23.21
N GLU A 247 -1.15 8.52 24.32
CA GLU A 247 -2.24 9.46 24.49
C GLU A 247 -1.75 10.89 24.25
N GLY A 248 -2.42 11.59 23.34
CA GLY A 248 -2.08 12.96 22.98
C GLY A 248 -0.94 13.12 21.96
N PHE A 249 -0.27 12.06 21.48
CA PHE A 249 0.66 12.20 20.35
C PHE A 249 0.15 11.50 19.10
N ARG A 250 0.10 12.22 17.99
CA ARG A 250 -0.41 11.76 16.70
C ARG A 250 0.66 11.89 15.63
N ILE A 251 0.77 10.83 14.83
CA ILE A 251 1.70 10.76 13.70
C ILE A 251 1.23 11.67 12.55
N PRO A 252 2.12 12.37 11.81
CA PRO A 252 1.74 13.16 10.63
C PRO A 252 1.12 12.28 9.53
N LEU A 253 0.12 12.80 8.81
CA LEU A 253 -0.60 12.04 7.78
C LEU A 253 0.35 11.46 6.73
N LYS A 254 1.36 12.21 6.29
CA LYS A 254 2.33 11.71 5.30
C LYS A 254 3.06 10.44 5.73
N LEU A 255 3.35 10.28 7.02
CA LEU A 255 4.00 9.08 7.52
C LEU A 255 3.03 7.90 7.54
N VAL A 256 1.76 8.14 7.87
CA VAL A 256 0.71 7.12 7.77
C VAL A 256 0.58 6.65 6.32
N LEU A 257 0.51 7.59 5.37
CA LEU A 257 0.46 7.30 3.94
C LEU A 257 1.67 6.47 3.51
N SER A 258 2.89 6.93 3.82
CA SER A 258 4.13 6.23 3.43
C SER A 258 4.20 4.81 3.99
N LEU A 259 3.74 4.61 5.22
CA LEU A 259 3.69 3.28 5.84
C LEU A 259 2.68 2.38 5.12
N THR A 260 1.46 2.88 4.91
CA THR A 260 0.40 2.07 4.27
C THR A 260 0.79 1.64 2.87
N THR A 261 1.37 2.54 2.08
CA THR A 261 1.85 2.22 0.73
C THR A 261 3.09 1.32 0.77
N ALA A 262 3.97 1.43 1.77
CA ALA A 262 5.12 0.53 1.91
C ALA A 262 4.70 -0.90 2.28
N VAL A 263 3.71 -1.09 3.15
CA VAL A 263 3.19 -2.43 3.47
C VAL A 263 2.56 -3.07 2.24
N ILE A 264 1.79 -2.30 1.46
CA ILE A 264 1.22 -2.77 0.20
C ILE A 264 2.33 -3.12 -0.81
N ALA A 265 3.39 -2.32 -0.87
CA ALA A 265 4.56 -2.58 -1.73
C ALA A 265 5.21 -3.92 -1.42
N VAL A 266 5.50 -4.18 -0.14
CA VAL A 266 6.07 -5.46 0.32
C VAL A 266 5.17 -6.63 -0.08
N TYR A 267 3.84 -6.49 0.08
CA TYR A 267 2.90 -7.53 -0.37
C TYR A 267 2.96 -7.78 -1.88
N GLN A 268 2.94 -6.72 -2.70
CA GLN A 268 2.93 -6.85 -4.16
C GLN A 268 4.23 -7.45 -4.69
N VAL A 269 5.39 -7.04 -4.15
CA VAL A 269 6.70 -7.58 -4.53
C VAL A 269 6.84 -9.03 -4.08
N ALA A 270 6.45 -9.36 -2.85
CA ALA A 270 6.50 -10.73 -2.35
C ALA A 270 5.60 -11.67 -3.16
N LEU A 271 4.39 -11.22 -3.51
CA LEU A 271 3.49 -11.97 -4.38
C LEU A 271 4.10 -12.21 -5.76
N LEU A 272 4.70 -11.19 -6.37
CA LEU A 272 5.34 -11.31 -7.69
C LEU A 272 6.49 -12.31 -7.67
N LEU A 273 7.37 -12.22 -6.67
CA LEU A 273 8.51 -13.12 -6.48
C LEU A 273 8.07 -14.57 -6.29
N LEU A 274 7.11 -14.80 -5.38
CA LEU A 274 6.55 -16.12 -5.11
C LEU A 274 5.97 -16.75 -6.37
N VAL A 275 5.19 -15.97 -7.12
CA VAL A 275 4.45 -16.43 -8.30
C VAL A 275 5.35 -16.62 -9.52
N ALA A 276 6.48 -15.91 -9.62
CA ALA A 276 7.43 -16.09 -10.70
C ALA A 276 8.34 -17.32 -10.50
N VAL A 277 8.81 -17.55 -9.27
CA VAL A 277 9.84 -18.56 -8.99
C VAL A 277 9.26 -19.92 -8.61
N VAL A 278 8.23 -19.97 -7.75
CA VAL A 278 7.71 -21.25 -7.27
C VAL A 278 7.12 -22.11 -8.40
N PRO A 279 6.28 -21.57 -9.31
CA PRO A 279 5.73 -22.36 -10.40
C PRO A 279 6.80 -22.86 -11.38
N THR A 280 7.83 -22.05 -11.65
CA THR A 280 8.93 -22.46 -12.55
C THR A 280 9.74 -23.60 -11.93
N LEU A 281 10.03 -23.55 -10.63
CA LEU A 281 10.67 -24.66 -9.92
C LEU A 281 9.80 -25.93 -9.91
N GLN A 282 8.49 -25.79 -9.72
CA GLN A 282 7.57 -26.93 -9.76
C GLN A 282 7.48 -27.56 -11.15
N ILE A 283 7.51 -26.76 -12.22
CA ILE A 283 7.56 -27.24 -13.61
C ILE A 283 8.87 -28.01 -13.85
N VAL A 284 10.01 -27.45 -13.45
CA VAL A 284 11.31 -28.13 -13.58
C VAL A 284 11.32 -29.45 -12.80
N ARG A 285 10.84 -29.44 -11.56
CA ARG A 285 10.76 -30.65 -10.70
C ARG A 285 9.87 -31.73 -11.30
N ALA A 286 8.72 -31.35 -11.87
CA ALA A 286 7.80 -32.28 -12.52
C ALA A 286 8.32 -32.78 -13.89
N GLY A 287 9.09 -31.95 -14.60
CA GLY A 287 9.72 -32.26 -15.89
C GLY A 287 10.98 -33.11 -15.78
N MET A 288 11.52 -33.33 -14.58
CA MET A 288 12.65 -34.23 -14.35
C MET A 288 12.25 -35.70 -14.54
N THR A 289 12.46 -36.20 -15.75
CA THR A 289 12.35 -37.62 -16.14
C THR A 289 13.72 -38.27 -16.27
N LYS A 290 13.75 -39.60 -16.39
CA LYS A 290 14.99 -40.38 -16.55
C LYS A 290 15.77 -39.94 -17.79
N ASP A 291 15.08 -39.67 -18.89
CA ASP A 291 15.70 -39.27 -20.17
C ASP A 291 16.43 -37.93 -20.07
N VAL A 292 15.89 -36.97 -19.31
CA VAL A 292 16.53 -35.68 -19.06
C VAL A 292 17.80 -35.86 -18.23
N VAL A 293 17.78 -36.74 -17.22
CA VAL A 293 18.97 -37.03 -16.40
C VAL A 293 20.06 -37.72 -17.23
N VAL A 294 19.71 -38.64 -18.11
CA VAL A 294 20.66 -39.28 -19.05
C VAL A 294 21.34 -38.22 -19.93
N LEU A 295 20.57 -37.25 -20.41
CA LEU A 295 21.08 -36.15 -21.23
C LEU A 295 22.02 -35.23 -20.43
N LEU A 296 21.71 -34.96 -19.17
CA LEU A 296 22.55 -34.21 -18.23
C LEU A 296 23.87 -34.95 -17.88
N VAL A 297 23.83 -36.28 -17.76
CA VAL A 297 25.03 -37.13 -17.62
C VAL A 297 25.88 -37.08 -18.90
N GLN A 298 25.25 -37.09 -20.07
CA GLN A 298 25.93 -36.93 -21.37
C GLN A 298 26.60 -35.55 -21.53
N PHE A 299 26.10 -34.53 -20.81
CA PHE A 299 26.71 -33.20 -20.70
C PHE A 299 27.85 -33.11 -19.65
N GLY A 300 28.24 -34.21 -19.00
CA GLY A 300 29.42 -34.27 -18.13
C GLY A 300 29.15 -34.29 -16.63
N LEU A 301 27.90 -34.53 -16.19
CA LEU A 301 27.64 -34.85 -14.79
C LEU A 301 28.01 -36.30 -14.51
N VAL A 302 29.07 -36.51 -13.71
CA VAL A 302 29.53 -37.84 -13.32
C VAL A 302 28.57 -38.41 -12.26
N PRO A 303 27.84 -39.51 -12.56
CA PRO A 303 26.97 -40.15 -11.56
C PRO A 303 27.80 -40.78 -10.43
N SER A 304 27.22 -40.93 -9.24
CA SER A 304 27.94 -41.52 -8.11
C SER A 304 28.32 -42.97 -8.39
N GLU A 305 29.58 -43.33 -8.14
CA GLU A 305 30.07 -44.71 -8.28
C GLU A 305 29.57 -45.55 -7.09
N ASN A 306 28.81 -46.60 -7.38
CA ASN A 306 28.55 -47.65 -6.40
C ASN A 306 29.84 -48.49 -6.19
N PRO A 307 30.04 -49.12 -5.02
CA PRO A 307 31.26 -49.89 -4.67
C PRO A 307 31.42 -51.23 -5.42
N GLY A 308 31.14 -51.26 -6.72
CA GLY A 308 31.26 -52.42 -7.60
C GLY A 308 31.41 -52.09 -9.09
N GLY A 309 31.65 -50.83 -9.47
CA GLY A 309 31.93 -50.45 -10.87
C GLY A 309 30.74 -50.57 -11.85
N LEU A 310 29.52 -50.80 -11.35
CA LEU A 310 28.30 -50.68 -12.14
C LEU A 310 27.79 -49.23 -12.13
N PRO A 311 27.27 -48.72 -13.26
CA PRO A 311 26.65 -47.41 -13.31
C PRO A 311 25.57 -47.32 -12.23
N GLY A 312 25.66 -46.30 -11.38
CA GLY A 312 24.73 -46.10 -10.26
C GLY A 312 23.28 -46.10 -10.72
N ASP A 313 22.37 -46.58 -9.86
CA ASP A 313 20.94 -46.64 -10.16
C ASP A 313 20.42 -45.23 -10.50
N MET A 314 20.16 -44.94 -11.78
CA MET A 314 19.71 -43.62 -12.23
C MET A 314 18.41 -43.16 -11.56
N GLU A 315 17.64 -44.10 -11.02
CA GLU A 315 16.45 -43.83 -10.19
C GLU A 315 16.81 -43.17 -8.85
N LYS A 316 17.91 -43.58 -8.21
CA LYS A 316 18.39 -42.98 -6.97
C LYS A 316 18.91 -41.57 -7.22
N GLU A 317 19.68 -41.36 -8.29
CA GLU A 317 20.17 -40.03 -8.69
C GLU A 317 19.01 -39.07 -8.98
N LEU A 318 17.99 -39.52 -9.72
CA LEU A 318 16.78 -38.75 -9.95
C LEU A 318 16.06 -38.37 -8.64
N GLY A 319 16.00 -39.31 -7.68
CA GLY A 319 15.45 -39.07 -6.35
C GLY A 319 16.22 -37.98 -5.59
N THR A 320 17.55 -38.05 -5.63
CA THR A 320 18.46 -37.07 -5.01
C THR A 320 18.28 -35.68 -5.60
N VAL A 321 18.25 -35.54 -6.92
CA VAL A 321 18.04 -34.23 -7.57
C VAL A 321 16.65 -33.65 -7.26
N LYS A 322 15.61 -34.49 -7.26
CA LYS A 322 14.26 -34.06 -6.84
C LYS A 322 14.22 -33.60 -5.38
N HIS A 323 15.02 -34.20 -4.51
CA HIS A 323 15.15 -33.78 -3.11
C HIS A 323 15.85 -32.42 -3.01
N TYR A 324 16.95 -32.18 -3.72
CA TYR A 324 17.62 -30.88 -3.74
C TYR A 324 16.74 -29.76 -4.31
N LEU A 325 15.98 -30.02 -5.39
CA LEU A 325 15.02 -29.05 -5.93
C LEU A 325 13.91 -28.71 -4.92
N TRP A 326 13.45 -29.69 -4.13
CA TRP A 326 12.49 -29.44 -3.06
C TRP A 326 13.11 -28.60 -1.94
N SER A 327 14.34 -28.91 -1.52
CA SER A 327 15.07 -28.11 -0.53
C SER A 327 15.30 -26.67 -1.00
N LEU A 328 15.54 -26.46 -2.30
CA LEU A 328 15.64 -25.13 -2.92
C LEU A 328 14.30 -24.37 -2.85
N GLU A 329 13.19 -25.02 -3.19
CA GLU A 329 11.84 -24.45 -3.08
C GLU A 329 11.54 -24.00 -1.64
N VAL A 330 11.81 -24.87 -0.65
CA VAL A 330 11.61 -24.55 0.77
C VAL A 330 12.53 -23.41 1.21
N CYS A 331 13.82 -23.44 0.82
CA CYS A 331 14.78 -22.40 1.15
C CYS A 331 14.35 -21.02 0.60
N TYR A 332 13.84 -20.99 -0.64
CA TYR A 332 13.34 -19.77 -1.27
C TYR A 332 12.11 -19.21 -0.55
N ILE A 333 11.14 -20.06 -0.17
CA ILE A 333 9.96 -19.62 0.57
C ILE A 333 10.36 -19.09 1.96
N CYS A 334 11.23 -19.80 2.66
CA CYS A 334 11.72 -19.39 3.98
C CYS A 334 12.47 -18.05 3.91
N SER A 335 13.34 -17.85 2.91
CA SER A 335 14.07 -16.59 2.75
C SER A 335 13.14 -15.43 2.41
N LEU A 336 12.15 -15.65 1.53
CA LEU A 336 11.14 -14.64 1.19
C LEU A 336 10.32 -14.21 2.43
N VAL A 337 9.85 -15.17 3.22
CA VAL A 337 9.12 -14.90 4.46
C VAL A 337 9.98 -14.13 5.45
N LEU A 338 11.24 -14.55 5.62
CA LEU A 338 12.18 -13.87 6.52
C LEU A 338 12.42 -12.42 6.07
N CYS A 339 12.67 -12.18 4.79
CA CYS A 339 12.83 -10.83 4.24
C CYS A 339 11.58 -9.98 4.48
N CYS A 340 10.38 -10.52 4.22
CA CYS A 340 9.12 -9.80 4.46
C CYS A 340 8.95 -9.42 5.94
N LEU A 341 9.24 -10.36 6.86
CA LEU A 341 9.16 -10.12 8.29
C LEU A 341 10.18 -9.07 8.74
N LEU A 342 11.41 -9.13 8.23
CA LEU A 342 12.45 -8.14 8.51
C LEU A 342 12.07 -6.75 8.00
N THR A 343 11.53 -6.64 6.79
CA THR A 343 11.11 -5.34 6.22
C THR A 343 9.93 -4.76 6.99
N LEU A 344 8.89 -5.56 7.26
CA LEU A 344 7.78 -5.13 8.12
C LEU A 344 8.26 -4.72 9.50
N ALA A 345 9.22 -5.47 10.03
CA ALA A 345 9.81 -5.13 11.28
C ALA A 345 10.49 -3.75 11.15
N MET A 346 11.41 -3.56 10.21
CA MET A 346 12.15 -2.31 10.06
C MET A 346 11.22 -1.11 9.88
N LEU A 347 10.11 -1.26 9.15
CA LEU A 347 9.06 -0.24 9.04
C LEU A 347 8.47 0.14 10.40
N MET A 348 8.13 -0.83 11.25
CA MET A 348 7.62 -0.58 12.60
C MET A 348 8.63 0.16 13.48
N ARG A 349 9.91 -0.25 13.43
CA ARG A 349 11.00 0.45 14.14
C ARG A 349 11.16 1.88 13.64
N THR A 350 11.08 2.12 12.33
CA THR A 350 11.15 3.46 11.76
C THR A 350 10.02 4.36 12.26
N LEU A 351 8.80 3.84 12.50
CA LEU A 351 7.72 4.62 13.10
C LEU A 351 8.02 5.06 14.53
N VAL A 352 8.58 4.14 15.34
CA VAL A 352 8.97 4.42 16.72
C VAL A 352 10.07 5.48 16.76
N MET A 353 11.10 5.32 15.92
CA MET A 353 12.20 6.29 15.79
C MET A 353 11.73 7.64 15.24
N HIS A 354 10.82 7.65 14.27
CA HIS A 354 10.28 8.88 13.72
C HIS A 354 9.51 9.66 14.79
N ARG A 355 8.75 8.97 15.63
CA ARG A 355 8.07 9.59 16.77
C ARG A 355 9.05 10.19 17.77
N SER A 356 10.09 9.47 18.18
CA SER A 356 11.09 10.02 19.12
C SER A 356 11.80 11.23 18.54
N ASN A 357 12.14 11.18 17.25
CA ASN A 357 12.80 12.29 16.56
C ASN A 357 11.89 13.52 16.45
N LEU A 358 10.60 13.32 16.16
CA LEU A 358 9.63 14.42 16.11
C LEU A 358 9.45 15.06 17.49
N GLN A 359 9.42 14.25 18.55
CA GLN A 359 9.33 14.74 19.93
C GLN A 359 10.58 15.53 20.34
N ALA A 360 11.78 15.05 20.00
CA ALA A 360 13.03 15.77 20.24
C ALA A 360 13.06 17.11 19.49
N LEU A 361 12.57 17.14 18.24
CA LEU A 361 12.43 18.37 17.46
C LEU A 361 11.46 19.37 18.10
N TYR A 362 10.32 18.91 18.62
CA TYR A 362 9.37 19.77 19.34
C TYR A 362 9.95 20.34 20.64
N GLN A 363 10.88 19.62 21.28
CA GLN A 363 11.59 20.08 22.47
C GLN A 363 12.76 21.02 22.16
N GLY A 364 13.09 21.24 20.87
CA GLY A 364 14.26 22.01 20.46
C GLY A 364 15.58 21.26 20.64
N ALA A 365 15.55 19.96 20.93
CA ALA A 365 16.72 19.09 21.04
C ALA A 365 17.22 18.70 19.63
N VAL A 366 17.68 19.69 18.87
CA VAL A 366 18.08 19.54 17.46
C VAL A 366 19.32 18.64 17.32
N LEU A 367 20.20 18.61 18.33
CA LEU A 367 21.41 17.77 18.37
C LEU A 367 21.12 16.27 18.49
N ASP A 368 19.96 15.89 19.04
CA ASP A 368 19.57 14.48 19.16
C ASP A 368 19.12 13.90 17.80
N VAL A 369 18.82 14.77 16.83
CA VAL A 369 18.33 14.38 15.51
C VAL A 369 19.33 14.70 14.41
N PHE A 370 20.02 15.85 14.50
CA PHE A 370 21.00 16.29 13.54
C PHE A 370 22.38 16.37 14.16
N TYR A 371 23.39 15.93 13.40
CA TYR A 371 24.79 16.00 13.81
C TYR A 371 25.27 17.44 14.11
N LYS A 372 24.61 18.46 13.55
CA LYS A 372 24.93 19.87 13.76
C LYS A 372 23.67 20.66 14.09
N ALA A 373 23.77 21.56 15.06
CA ALA A 373 22.71 22.53 15.36
C ALA A 373 22.44 23.38 14.11
N HIS A 374 21.22 23.25 13.55
CA HIS A 374 20.78 23.97 12.37
C HIS A 374 19.51 24.76 12.71
N ILE A 375 19.40 25.97 12.15
CA ILE A 375 18.16 26.74 12.20
C ILE A 375 17.18 26.06 11.23
N LEU A 376 16.04 25.61 11.74
CA LEU A 376 14.96 24.99 10.97
C LEU A 376 14.31 26.06 10.07
N ARG A 377 14.79 26.19 8.82
CA ARG A 377 14.15 27.03 7.79
C ARG A 377 13.64 26.17 6.64
N PRO A 378 12.40 26.38 6.18
CA PRO A 378 11.87 25.66 5.03
C PRO A 378 12.60 26.14 3.76
N SER A 379 13.55 25.33 3.27
CA SER A 379 14.22 25.57 1.99
C SER A 379 13.41 24.98 0.83
N ARG A 380 13.64 25.48 -0.39
CA ARG A 380 12.99 24.93 -1.60
C ARG A 380 13.25 23.44 -1.77
N GLN A 381 14.49 23.00 -1.50
CA GLN A 381 14.86 21.58 -1.55
C GLN A 381 14.12 20.76 -0.49
N ALA A 382 13.99 21.28 0.75
CA ALA A 382 13.26 20.59 1.80
C ALA A 382 11.78 20.38 1.44
N VAL A 383 11.15 21.36 0.79
CA VAL A 383 9.76 21.24 0.32
C VAL A 383 9.63 20.15 -0.76
N VAL A 384 10.56 20.11 -1.72
CA VAL A 384 10.56 19.07 -2.77
C VAL A 384 10.73 17.67 -2.15
N CYS A 385 11.71 17.49 -1.26
CA CYS A 385 11.91 16.23 -0.54
C CYS A 385 10.69 15.84 0.29
N TRP A 386 10.02 16.82 0.91
CA TRP A 386 8.78 16.58 1.64
C TRP A 386 7.65 16.13 0.72
N MET A 387 7.51 16.70 -0.48
CA MET A 387 6.48 16.32 -1.46
C MET A 387 6.61 14.85 -1.89
N SER A 388 7.83 14.37 -2.12
CA SER A 388 8.09 13.00 -2.60
C SER A 388 8.42 11.97 -1.52
N PHE A 389 8.40 12.36 -0.23
CA PHE A 389 8.77 11.50 0.89
C PHE A 389 8.10 10.11 0.87
N ALA A 390 6.78 10.07 0.68
CA ALA A 390 6.05 8.81 0.66
C ALA A 390 6.45 7.90 -0.52
N ALA A 391 6.71 8.50 -1.69
CA ALA A 391 7.15 7.77 -2.88
C ALA A 391 8.56 7.18 -2.70
N PHE A 392 9.48 7.94 -2.11
CA PHE A 392 10.82 7.42 -1.80
C PHE A 392 10.76 6.25 -0.82
N GLN A 393 9.99 6.37 0.26
CA GLN A 393 9.84 5.29 1.23
C GLN A 393 9.30 4.01 0.58
N THR A 394 8.30 4.13 -0.29
CA THR A 394 7.76 2.97 -1.01
C THR A 394 8.75 2.37 -1.99
N ALA A 395 9.49 3.21 -2.72
CA ALA A 395 10.47 2.73 -3.69
C ALA A 395 11.59 1.95 -3.00
N PHE A 396 12.10 2.44 -1.87
CA PHE A 396 13.10 1.71 -1.08
C PHE A 396 12.54 0.42 -0.48
N ALA A 397 11.27 0.41 -0.06
CA ALA A 397 10.62 -0.81 0.41
C ALA A 397 10.35 -1.84 -0.70
N CYS A 398 10.31 -1.43 -1.98
CA CYS A 398 10.26 -2.36 -3.10
C CYS A 398 11.65 -2.94 -3.45
N LEU A 399 12.72 -2.17 -3.22
CA LEU A 399 14.09 -2.55 -3.56
C LEU A 399 14.77 -3.41 -2.48
N GLY A 400 14.46 -3.15 -1.21
CA GLY A 400 14.93 -3.93 -0.08
C GLY A 400 14.00 -5.09 0.21
#